data_AF-A0A969G217-F1
#
_entry.id   AF-A0A969G217-F1
#
_cell.length_a   1.000
_cell.length_b   1.000
_cell.length_c   1.000
_cell.angle_alpha   90.00
_cell.angle_beta   90.00
_cell.angle_gamma   90.00
#
_symmetry.space_group_name_H-M   'P 1'
#
loop_
_entity.id
_entity.type
_entity.pdbx_description
1 polymer ?
#
loop_
_entity_poly.entity_id
_entity_poly.type
_entity_poly.pdbx_seq_one_letter_code
_entity_poly.pdbx_strand_id
1 'polypeptide(L)'
;MKNNRVRWQSLILLVLGLNCGLSPLFAAPSLEEQQPEFRKEAISLKFPNVERGALPDTLNGGKRCSGCLTKSEKVWFRSILPSAMKDSEAIATANTTSSAPSLWWYIPQNQAVKGELSIFQQDGSLVYTQDLSTIDNQGGLLRLDLPEGLLQSGIRYWWDFALACDENDRSGDTYLFGELQYHNIETVTMGQDPQTKNVLRTILTAPDSVLTIGNADSRIQLAQELDSDFSAVEDRLRQHYISLQNDYVRLNNRIYELEKKPTSNWEEMNNLKTEQSVMVQELAQLAALFGMWADMVDLLASHRTKNPEEWRALLGQILPLPDLERTGFDPDEMVRLLTTADNLRDRPKKVNGAGTKC
;
A
#
# COMPACT_ATOMS: atom_id res chain seq x y z
N MET A 1 21.52 -63.20 -24.57
CA MET A 1 20.91 -64.48 -24.16
C MET A 1 19.72 -64.19 -23.24
N LYS A 2 18.64 -64.97 -23.39
CA LYS A 2 17.27 -64.83 -22.83
C LYS A 2 16.37 -63.77 -23.47
N ASN A 3 15.85 -64.16 -24.64
CA ASN A 3 14.59 -63.70 -25.25
C ASN A 3 13.39 -64.14 -24.39
N ASN A 4 12.33 -63.33 -24.37
CA ASN A 4 10.96 -63.82 -24.23
C ASN A 4 10.03 -63.05 -25.18
N ARG A 5 9.52 -63.77 -26.18
CA ARG A 5 8.36 -63.42 -27.01
C ARG A 5 7.15 -64.14 -26.43
N VAL A 6 5.99 -63.49 -26.34
CA VAL A 6 4.70 -64.18 -26.39
C VAL A 6 3.74 -63.40 -27.30
N ARG A 7 3.22 -64.12 -28.29
CA ARG A 7 2.16 -63.77 -29.25
C ARG A 7 0.78 -63.83 -28.57
N TRP A 8 -0.18 -63.03 -29.02
CA TRP A 8 -1.58 -63.47 -29.12
C TRP A 8 -2.21 -63.00 -30.44
N GLN A 9 -2.92 -63.91 -31.09
CA GLN A 9 -3.56 -63.78 -32.39
C GLN A 9 -5.02 -63.33 -32.26
N SER A 10 -5.50 -62.80 -33.38
CA SER A 10 -6.84 -62.41 -33.80
C SER A 10 -8.04 -63.21 -33.28
N LEU A 11 -9.19 -62.52 -33.13
CA LEU A 11 -10.46 -63.01 -33.69
C LEU A 11 -11.47 -61.87 -33.91
N ILE A 12 -11.97 -61.82 -35.14
CA ILE A 12 -13.07 -60.99 -35.62
C ILE A 12 -14.39 -61.64 -35.20
N LEU A 13 -15.36 -60.87 -34.70
CA LEU A 13 -16.76 -61.25 -34.72
C LEU A 13 -17.64 -60.03 -35.03
N LEU A 14 -18.25 -60.11 -36.20
CA LEU A 14 -19.22 -59.20 -36.79
C LEU A 14 -20.60 -59.65 -36.29
N VAL A 15 -21.32 -58.79 -35.58
CA VAL A 15 -22.75 -59.01 -35.27
C VAL A 15 -23.51 -57.78 -35.76
N LEU A 16 -24.18 -57.97 -36.90
CA LEU A 16 -25.26 -57.10 -37.36
C LEU A 16 -26.53 -57.48 -36.57
N GLY A 17 -27.12 -56.49 -35.91
CA GLY A 17 -28.41 -56.62 -35.25
C GLY A 17 -29.16 -55.30 -35.32
N LEU A 18 -30.09 -55.19 -36.26
CA LEU A 18 -31.16 -54.21 -36.23
C LEU A 18 -31.96 -54.41 -34.94
N ASN A 19 -32.15 -53.35 -34.16
CA ASN A 19 -33.32 -53.27 -33.28
C ASN A 19 -33.80 -51.83 -33.14
N CYS A 20 -35.11 -51.70 -33.30
CA CYS A 20 -35.88 -50.47 -33.21
C CYS A 20 -35.81 -49.83 -31.83
N GLY A 21 -35.87 -48.50 -31.83
CA GLY A 21 -36.71 -47.69 -30.94
C GLY A 21 -36.55 -47.91 -29.44
N LEU A 22 -35.79 -47.00 -28.81
CA LEU A 22 -36.06 -46.38 -27.51
C LEU A 22 -34.85 -45.48 -27.24
N SER A 23 -35.03 -44.16 -27.25
CA SER A 23 -33.98 -43.21 -26.91
C SER A 23 -33.64 -43.34 -25.42
N PRO A 24 -32.44 -43.77 -25.02
CA PRO A 24 -31.96 -43.50 -23.68
C PRO A 24 -31.46 -42.06 -23.71
N LEU A 25 -31.98 -41.23 -22.82
CA LEU A 25 -31.30 -40.01 -22.39
C LEU A 25 -29.95 -40.43 -21.78
N PHE A 26 -28.94 -40.62 -22.62
CA PHE A 26 -27.56 -40.58 -22.17
C PHE A 26 -27.26 -39.11 -21.92
N ALA A 27 -27.41 -38.70 -20.66
CA ALA A 27 -26.71 -37.55 -20.14
C ALA A 27 -25.23 -37.81 -20.44
N ALA A 28 -24.68 -37.11 -21.43
CA ALA A 28 -23.24 -37.04 -21.60
C ALA A 28 -22.69 -36.57 -20.25
N PRO A 29 -21.74 -37.28 -19.62
CA PRO A 29 -21.02 -36.69 -18.51
C PRO A 29 -20.43 -35.40 -19.06
N SER A 30 -20.87 -34.26 -18.54
CA SER A 30 -20.15 -33.02 -18.80
C SER A 30 -18.72 -33.30 -18.37
N LEU A 31 -17.80 -33.32 -19.33
CA LEU A 31 -16.43 -32.98 -19.03
C LEU A 31 -16.50 -31.54 -18.52
N GLU A 32 -16.79 -31.42 -17.24
CA GLU A 32 -16.48 -30.27 -16.44
C GLU A 32 -14.96 -30.20 -16.52
N GLU A 33 -14.52 -29.39 -17.49
CA GLU A 33 -13.16 -28.97 -17.66
C GLU A 33 -12.74 -28.44 -16.30
N GLN A 34 -12.03 -29.29 -15.55
CA GLN A 34 -11.33 -28.91 -14.34
C GLN A 34 -10.28 -27.90 -14.78
N GLN A 35 -10.72 -26.65 -15.00
CA GLN A 35 -9.84 -25.51 -14.93
C GLN A 35 -9.14 -25.68 -13.59
N PRO A 36 -7.80 -25.81 -13.57
CA PRO A 36 -7.09 -25.81 -12.31
C PRO A 36 -7.53 -24.54 -11.61
N GLU A 37 -8.25 -24.69 -10.49
CA GLU A 37 -8.40 -23.63 -9.52
C GLU A 37 -6.97 -23.28 -9.13
N PHE A 38 -6.40 -22.30 -9.83
CA PHE A 38 -5.34 -21.48 -9.30
C PHE A 38 -5.96 -20.83 -8.08
N ARG A 39 -5.94 -21.54 -6.94
CA ARG A 39 -6.01 -20.92 -5.64
C ARG A 39 -4.84 -19.95 -5.65
N LYS A 40 -5.14 -18.71 -6.01
CA LYS A 40 -4.36 -17.56 -5.54
C LYS A 40 -4.47 -17.64 -4.03
N GLU A 41 -3.60 -18.43 -3.40
CA GLU A 41 -3.25 -18.21 -2.01
C GLU A 41 -2.74 -16.78 -1.99
N ALA A 42 -3.61 -15.86 -1.57
CA ALA A 42 -3.31 -14.44 -1.54
C ALA A 42 -2.12 -14.28 -0.60
N ILE A 43 -0.99 -13.84 -1.15
CA ILE A 43 0.22 -13.69 -0.37
C ILE A 43 -0.01 -12.53 0.63
N SER A 44 -0.10 -12.87 1.91
CA SER A 44 -0.43 -11.90 2.95
C SER A 44 0.84 -11.25 3.51
N LEU A 45 1.03 -9.96 3.21
CA LEU A 45 2.09 -9.14 3.80
C LEU A 45 2.04 -9.17 5.33
N LYS A 46 3.21 -9.32 5.95
CA LYS A 46 3.37 -9.29 7.42
C LYS A 46 4.02 -7.98 7.82
N PHE A 47 3.19 -7.01 8.16
CA PHE A 47 3.69 -5.72 8.64
C PHE A 47 4.20 -5.83 10.09
N PRO A 48 5.30 -5.15 10.44
CA PRO A 48 5.67 -4.95 11.84
C PRO A 48 4.52 -4.34 12.63
N ASN A 49 4.43 -4.66 13.92
CA ASN A 49 3.42 -4.06 14.77
C ASN A 49 3.67 -2.55 14.87
N VAL A 50 2.69 -1.75 14.46
CA VAL A 50 2.73 -0.30 14.59
C VAL A 50 1.84 0.09 15.76
N GLU A 51 2.34 0.99 16.62
CA GLU A 51 1.49 1.56 17.65
C GLU A 51 0.35 2.32 16.96
N ARG A 52 -0.88 1.99 17.31
CA ARG A 52 -2.01 2.84 16.95
C ARG A 52 -1.91 4.07 17.83
N GLY A 53 -1.44 5.15 17.24
CA GLY A 53 -1.46 6.46 17.88
C GLY A 53 -2.82 6.77 18.48
N ALA A 54 -2.81 7.41 19.64
CA ALA A 54 -4.02 7.96 20.23
C ALA A 54 -4.68 8.92 19.21
N LEU A 55 -5.99 9.12 19.36
CA LEU A 55 -6.63 10.25 18.69
C LEU A 55 -5.84 11.51 19.04
N PRO A 56 -5.46 12.36 18.06
CA PRO A 56 -4.84 13.64 18.39
C PRO A 56 -5.76 14.36 19.38
N ASP A 57 -5.22 14.66 20.56
CA ASP A 57 -5.94 15.42 21.55
C ASP A 57 -6.19 16.80 20.94
N THR A 58 -7.45 17.22 20.86
CA THR A 58 -7.75 18.57 20.45
C THR A 58 -7.26 19.50 21.54
N LEU A 59 -6.02 19.99 21.39
CA LEU A 59 -5.45 21.13 22.10
C LEU A 59 -6.35 22.35 21.82
N ASN A 60 -7.50 22.46 22.48
CA ASN A 60 -8.25 23.69 22.73
C ASN A 60 -9.54 23.40 23.51
N GLY A 61 -9.39 23.32 24.84
CA GLY A 61 -10.49 23.45 25.77
C GLY A 61 -11.07 24.87 25.72
N GLY A 62 -12.03 25.11 24.83
CA GLY A 62 -12.93 26.26 24.90
C GLY A 62 -12.91 27.19 23.69
N LYS A 63 -13.64 26.83 22.63
CA LYS A 63 -14.48 27.74 21.84
C LYS A 63 -15.39 26.92 20.91
N ARG A 64 -16.67 27.30 20.84
CA ARG A 64 -17.74 26.57 20.11
C ARG A 64 -17.83 27.00 18.64
N CYS A 65 -16.71 27.18 17.95
CA CYS A 65 -16.76 27.35 16.49
C CYS A 65 -16.91 25.95 15.88
N SER A 66 -17.97 25.74 15.10
CA SER A 66 -18.19 24.49 14.37
C SER A 66 -17.05 24.31 13.37
N GLY A 67 -16.07 23.45 13.70
CA GLY A 67 -15.06 23.05 12.73
C GLY A 67 -15.71 22.40 11.50
N CYS A 68 -14.97 22.34 10.41
CA CYS A 68 -15.39 21.75 9.14
C CYS A 68 -15.44 20.22 9.15
N LEU A 69 -15.19 19.61 10.32
CA LEU A 69 -15.38 18.20 10.63
C LEU A 69 -16.19 18.07 11.92
N THR A 70 -17.22 17.22 11.89
CA THR A 70 -17.94 16.77 13.08
C THR A 70 -17.03 15.92 13.98
N LYS A 71 -17.43 15.73 15.25
CA LYS A 71 -16.67 14.90 16.20
C LYS A 71 -16.47 13.46 15.68
N SER A 72 -17.48 12.89 15.03
CA SER A 72 -17.40 11.55 14.41
C SER A 72 -16.48 11.52 13.20
N GLU A 73 -16.44 12.58 12.40
CA GLU A 73 -15.56 12.65 11.22
C GLU A 73 -14.09 12.86 11.60
N LYS A 74 -13.80 13.62 12.66
CA LYS A 74 -12.42 13.84 13.14
C LYS A 74 -11.66 12.55 13.45
N VAL A 75 -12.35 11.48 13.82
CA VAL A 75 -11.74 10.16 14.08
C VAL A 75 -11.13 9.56 12.82
N TRP A 76 -11.64 9.94 11.64
CA TRP A 76 -11.24 9.42 10.34
C TRP A 76 -10.20 10.28 9.66
N PHE A 77 -10.15 11.59 9.93
CA PHE A 77 -9.12 12.45 9.36
C PHE A 77 -7.73 12.06 9.89
N ARG A 78 -6.94 11.34 9.08
CA ARG A 78 -5.67 10.73 9.50
C ARG A 78 -4.67 10.65 8.36
N SER A 79 -3.39 10.64 8.73
CA SER A 79 -2.33 10.21 7.84
C SER A 79 -2.35 8.69 7.67
N ILE A 80 -2.07 8.21 6.47
CA ILE A 80 -1.84 6.78 6.20
C ILE A 80 -0.36 6.49 6.45
N LEU A 81 0.07 6.74 7.68
CA LEU A 81 1.41 6.46 8.19
C LEU A 81 1.24 5.88 9.59
N PRO A 82 2.16 5.00 10.04
CA PRO A 82 2.16 4.62 11.44
C PRO A 82 2.48 5.83 12.31
N SER A 83 2.00 5.76 13.54
CA SER A 83 2.33 6.73 14.57
C SER A 83 3.10 6.02 15.68
N ALA A 84 4.04 6.75 16.28
CA ALA A 84 4.74 6.31 17.48
C ALA A 84 4.38 7.26 18.63
N MET A 85 4.21 6.71 19.83
CA MET A 85 4.04 7.55 21.01
C MET A 85 5.37 8.19 21.39
N LYS A 86 5.43 9.53 21.36
CA LYS A 86 6.56 10.33 21.82
C LYS A 86 6.05 11.36 22.81
N ASP A 87 6.56 11.33 24.03
CA ASP A 87 6.15 12.27 25.09
C ASP A 87 4.63 12.33 25.33
N SER A 88 3.96 11.17 25.25
CA SER A 88 2.49 11.01 25.34
C SER A 88 1.67 11.58 24.18
N GLU A 89 2.33 11.94 23.08
CA GLU A 89 1.70 12.37 21.84
C GLU A 89 1.97 11.38 20.71
N ALA A 90 0.95 11.08 19.92
CA ALA A 90 1.09 10.20 18.77
C ALA A 90 1.63 11.00 17.57
N ILE A 91 2.86 10.71 17.16
CA ILE A 91 3.52 11.38 16.03
C ILE A 91 3.58 10.42 14.86
N ALA A 92 2.99 10.81 13.72
CA ALA A 92 3.10 10.04 12.49
C ALA A 92 4.52 10.17 11.90
N THR A 93 5.13 9.05 11.51
CA THR A 93 6.53 9.04 11.04
C THR A 93 6.63 8.57 9.59
N ALA A 94 7.12 9.44 8.72
CA ALA A 94 7.40 9.18 7.32
C ALA A 94 8.92 9.05 7.08
N ASN A 95 9.49 7.86 7.27
CA ASN A 95 10.82 7.58 6.73
C ASN A 95 10.70 7.13 5.27
N THR A 96 11.60 7.61 4.43
CA THR A 96 11.61 7.35 2.99
C THR A 96 13.04 7.26 2.46
N THR A 97 13.23 6.51 1.38
CA THR A 97 14.43 6.52 0.54
C THR A 97 14.20 7.16 -0.82
N SER A 98 12.98 7.66 -1.08
CA SER A 98 12.69 8.47 -2.25
C SER A 98 13.14 9.92 -2.02
N SER A 99 13.80 10.50 -3.02
CA SER A 99 14.11 11.94 -3.07
C SER A 99 12.88 12.82 -3.37
N ALA A 100 11.78 12.20 -3.79
CA ALA A 100 10.49 12.81 -4.09
C ALA A 100 9.37 11.94 -3.52
N PRO A 101 9.24 11.87 -2.18
CA PRO A 101 8.27 10.98 -1.55
C PRO A 101 6.84 11.51 -1.71
N SER A 102 5.89 10.60 -1.56
CA SER A 102 4.47 10.92 -1.51
C SER A 102 3.94 10.70 -0.10
N LEU A 103 3.13 11.63 0.38
CA LEU A 103 2.43 11.53 1.64
C LEU A 103 0.95 11.27 1.38
N TRP A 104 0.34 10.47 2.25
CA TRP A 104 -1.01 9.95 2.08
C TRP A 104 -1.87 10.25 3.29
N TRP A 105 -3.09 10.74 3.06
CA TRP A 105 -4.09 10.99 4.11
C TRP A 105 -5.43 10.39 3.71
N TYR A 106 -6.21 9.98 4.69
CA TYR A 106 -7.64 9.82 4.52
C TYR A 106 -8.35 11.08 5.03
N ILE A 107 -9.17 11.67 4.16
CA ILE A 107 -10.01 12.82 4.48
C ILE A 107 -11.46 12.34 4.44
N PRO A 108 -12.21 12.43 5.55
CA PRO A 108 -13.64 12.17 5.53
C PRO A 108 -14.36 13.26 4.72
N GLN A 109 -15.63 13.04 4.41
CA GLN A 109 -16.47 14.12 3.90
C GLN A 109 -16.43 15.31 4.89
N ASN A 110 -16.24 16.51 4.35
CA ASN A 110 -15.89 17.69 5.14
C ASN A 110 -16.46 18.98 4.52
N GLN A 111 -16.41 20.07 5.26
CA GLN A 111 -16.82 21.42 4.83
C GLN A 111 -15.63 22.40 4.74
N ALA A 112 -14.42 21.89 4.59
CA ALA A 112 -13.21 22.71 4.57
C ALA A 112 -13.12 23.47 3.25
N VAL A 113 -12.77 24.75 3.32
CA VAL A 113 -12.63 25.61 2.14
C VAL A 113 -11.35 25.33 1.36
N LYS A 114 -10.28 24.88 2.06
CA LYS A 114 -9.03 24.41 1.46
C LYS A 114 -8.29 23.43 2.37
N GLY A 115 -7.43 22.61 1.77
CA GLY A 115 -6.38 21.88 2.48
C GLY A 115 -5.04 22.60 2.34
N GLU A 116 -4.14 22.44 3.30
CA GLU A 116 -2.83 23.09 3.31
C GLU A 116 -1.79 22.10 3.86
N LEU A 117 -0.77 21.77 3.08
CA LEU A 117 0.40 21.02 3.53
C LEU A 117 1.55 21.99 3.74
N SER A 118 2.21 21.92 4.89
CA SER A 118 3.46 22.65 5.15
C SER A 118 4.56 21.70 5.59
N ILE A 119 5.78 21.95 5.12
CA ILE A 119 6.98 21.22 5.55
C ILE A 119 7.94 22.21 6.17
N PHE A 120 8.39 21.89 7.38
CA PHE A 120 9.35 22.67 8.15
C PHE A 120 10.63 21.88 8.36
N GLN A 121 11.76 22.57 8.40
CA GLN A 121 13.01 22.01 8.90
C GLN A 121 13.00 21.88 10.43
N GLN A 122 13.99 21.18 10.97
CA GLN A 122 14.16 20.97 12.41
C GLN A 122 14.26 22.28 13.21
N ASP A 123 14.74 23.36 12.61
CA ASP A 123 14.85 24.69 13.22
C ASP A 123 13.52 25.49 13.20
N GLY A 124 12.46 24.92 12.61
CA GLY A 124 11.15 25.55 12.44
C GLY A 124 11.01 26.37 11.16
N SER A 125 12.03 26.42 10.31
CA SER A 125 11.97 27.15 9.03
C SER A 125 11.03 26.45 8.05
N LEU A 126 10.04 27.18 7.52
CA LEU A 126 9.16 26.69 6.45
C LEU A 126 9.97 26.52 5.15
N VAL A 127 10.01 25.30 4.61
CA VAL A 127 10.74 24.98 3.36
C VAL A 127 9.85 24.62 2.19
N TYR A 128 8.61 24.21 2.45
CA TYR A 128 7.63 23.92 1.40
C TYR A 128 6.21 24.15 1.92
N THR A 129 5.33 24.60 1.03
CA THR A 129 3.90 24.70 1.30
C THR A 129 3.11 24.41 0.03
N GLN A 130 1.93 23.82 0.19
CA GLN A 130 1.03 23.48 -0.89
C GLN A 130 -0.43 23.61 -0.46
N ASP A 131 -1.15 24.48 -1.16
CA ASP A 131 -2.60 24.67 -1.00
C ASP A 131 -3.41 23.73 -1.91
N LEU A 132 -4.55 23.27 -1.39
CA LEU A 132 -5.54 22.43 -2.08
C LEU A 132 -6.89 23.13 -2.07
N SER A 133 -7.22 23.83 -3.17
CA SER A 133 -8.43 24.63 -3.28
C SER A 133 -9.73 23.86 -3.53
N THR A 134 -9.68 22.52 -3.62
CA THR A 134 -10.82 21.70 -4.03
C THR A 134 -11.08 20.56 -3.05
N ILE A 135 -10.97 20.80 -1.75
CA ILE A 135 -11.24 19.77 -0.73
C ILE A 135 -12.68 19.78 -0.21
N ASP A 136 -13.41 20.88 -0.46
CA ASP A 136 -14.76 21.10 0.03
C ASP A 136 -15.73 20.00 -0.44
N ASN A 137 -16.49 19.44 0.52
CA ASN A 137 -17.44 18.36 0.33
C ASN A 137 -16.84 17.10 -0.32
N GLN A 138 -15.52 16.92 -0.24
CA GLN A 138 -14.84 15.72 -0.75
C GLN A 138 -14.44 14.80 0.40
N GLY A 139 -14.45 13.50 0.14
CA GLY A 139 -13.94 12.49 1.04
C GLY A 139 -13.25 11.39 0.25
N GLY A 140 -12.17 10.83 0.81
CA GLY A 140 -11.35 9.81 0.18
C GLY A 140 -9.87 9.93 0.54
N LEU A 141 -9.06 9.17 -0.20
CA LEU A 141 -7.61 9.19 -0.06
C LEU A 141 -7.00 10.36 -0.82
N LEU A 142 -6.20 11.16 -0.13
CA LEU A 142 -5.38 12.20 -0.71
C LEU A 142 -3.93 11.74 -0.77
N ARG A 143 -3.31 11.94 -1.94
CA ARG A 143 -1.88 11.77 -2.18
C ARG A 143 -1.30 13.15 -2.50
N LEU A 144 -0.27 13.57 -1.78
CA LEU A 144 0.53 14.74 -2.14
C LEU A 144 1.96 14.31 -2.40
N ASP A 145 2.45 14.63 -3.59
CA ASP A 145 3.83 14.41 -4.00
C ASP A 145 4.68 15.60 -3.56
N LEU A 146 5.79 15.33 -2.88
CA LEU A 146 6.79 16.33 -2.57
C LEU A 146 7.76 16.51 -3.76
N PRO A 147 8.20 17.74 -4.04
CA PRO A 147 9.13 17.98 -5.13
C PRO A 147 10.48 17.32 -4.87
N GLU A 148 11.11 16.85 -5.95
CA GLU A 148 12.44 16.25 -5.90
C GLU A 148 13.47 17.24 -5.34
N GLY A 149 14.34 16.76 -4.46
CA GLY A 149 15.43 17.55 -3.87
C GLY A 149 14.98 18.48 -2.73
N LEU A 150 13.70 18.45 -2.35
CA LEU A 150 13.22 19.18 -1.17
C LEU A 150 13.88 18.67 0.12
N LEU A 151 14.02 17.35 0.24
CA LEU A 151 14.54 16.71 1.45
C LEU A 151 16.03 16.42 1.30
N GLN A 152 16.78 16.71 2.35
CA GLN A 152 18.19 16.35 2.47
C GLN A 152 18.34 15.08 3.29
N SER A 153 19.21 14.17 2.83
CA SER A 153 19.43 12.88 3.50
C SER A 153 19.91 13.09 4.93
N GLY A 154 19.31 12.37 5.88
CA GLY A 154 19.66 12.43 7.30
C GLY A 154 19.11 13.64 8.04
N ILE A 155 18.51 14.62 7.36
CA ILE A 155 17.89 15.79 7.99
C ILE A 155 16.42 15.49 8.31
N ARG A 156 16.01 15.82 9.53
CA ARG A 156 14.62 15.68 9.98
C ARG A 156 13.80 16.91 9.59
N TYR A 157 12.60 16.64 9.10
CA TYR A 157 11.57 17.63 8.79
C TYR A 157 10.32 17.34 9.61
N TRP A 158 9.51 18.37 9.79
CA TRP A 158 8.15 18.28 10.29
C TRP A 158 7.20 18.57 9.15
N TRP A 159 6.09 17.84 9.10
CA TRP A 159 4.99 18.19 8.21
C TRP A 159 3.76 18.49 9.04
N ASP A 160 2.96 19.44 8.57
CA ASP A 160 1.58 19.61 9.00
C ASP A 160 0.63 19.52 7.79
N PHE A 161 -0.57 19.02 8.03
CA PHE A 161 -1.63 19.03 7.04
C PHE A 161 -2.90 19.55 7.70
N ALA A 162 -3.36 20.73 7.27
CA ALA A 162 -4.51 21.41 7.83
C ALA A 162 -5.69 21.42 6.85
N LEU A 163 -6.88 21.19 7.38
CA LEU A 163 -8.15 21.52 6.75
C LEU A 163 -8.58 22.90 7.26
N ALA A 164 -8.49 23.90 6.39
CA ALA A 164 -8.91 25.25 6.69
C ALA A 164 -10.44 25.34 6.60
N CYS A 165 -11.10 25.73 7.69
CA CYS A 165 -12.56 25.77 7.73
C CYS A 165 -13.13 27.15 7.36
N ASP A 166 -12.45 28.22 7.74
CA ASP A 166 -12.74 29.61 7.33
C ASP A 166 -11.41 30.33 7.07
N GLU A 167 -11.26 30.94 5.89
CA GLU A 167 -10.02 31.66 5.53
C GLU A 167 -9.78 32.90 6.41
N ASN A 168 -10.84 33.48 6.98
CA ASN A 168 -10.77 34.67 7.83
C ASN A 168 -10.66 34.32 9.32
N ASP A 169 -11.09 33.12 9.72
CA ASP A 169 -11.02 32.62 11.10
C ASP A 169 -10.55 31.16 11.13
N ARG A 170 -9.22 30.99 11.23
CA ARG A 170 -8.56 29.68 11.29
C ARG A 170 -8.74 28.96 12.64
N SER A 171 -9.49 29.51 13.60
CA SER A 171 -9.66 28.88 14.93
C SER A 171 -10.45 27.58 14.90
N GLY A 172 -11.20 27.32 13.83
CA GLY A 172 -11.96 26.08 13.62
C GLY A 172 -11.20 24.98 12.88
N ASP A 173 -9.98 25.25 12.43
CA ASP A 173 -9.18 24.34 11.62
C ASP A 173 -8.94 23.00 12.31
N THR A 174 -8.76 21.97 11.50
CA THR A 174 -8.29 20.66 11.98
C THR A 174 -6.99 20.33 11.28
N TYR A 175 -5.97 19.96 12.04
CA TYR A 175 -4.65 19.65 11.51
C TYR A 175 -4.16 18.29 11.99
N LEU A 176 -3.27 17.72 11.18
CA LEU A 176 -2.44 16.57 11.49
C LEU A 176 -0.99 17.01 11.35
N PHE A 177 -0.08 16.33 12.04
CA PHE A 177 1.34 16.60 11.91
C PHE A 177 2.14 15.33 12.10
N GLY A 178 3.40 15.38 11.69
CA GLY A 178 4.31 14.27 11.86
C GLY A 178 5.75 14.61 11.51
N GLU A 179 6.61 13.62 11.66
CA GLU A 179 8.00 13.68 11.26
C GLU A 179 8.16 13.10 9.84
N LEU A 180 9.09 13.67 9.07
CA LEU A 180 9.50 13.21 7.76
C LEU A 180 11.02 13.21 7.67
N GLN A 181 11.60 12.12 7.20
CA GLN A 181 13.04 12.02 7.02
C GLN A 181 13.38 11.21 5.77
N TYR A 182 14.18 11.83 4.90
CA TYR A 182 14.81 11.14 3.78
C TYR A 182 16.10 10.48 4.27
N HIS A 183 16.28 9.21 3.92
CA HIS A 183 17.46 8.42 4.24
C HIS A 183 18.10 7.88 2.97
N ASN A 184 19.42 7.79 2.96
CA ASN A 184 20.10 6.92 2.01
C ASN A 184 19.87 5.46 2.45
N ILE A 185 19.33 4.62 1.57
CA ILE A 185 19.07 3.20 1.82
C ILE A 185 20.31 2.44 2.31
N GLU A 186 21.52 2.85 1.93
CA GLU A 186 22.78 2.26 2.40
C GLU A 186 23.01 2.47 3.91
N THR A 187 22.29 3.42 4.52
CA THR A 187 22.44 3.83 5.92
C THR A 187 21.24 3.46 6.82
N VAL A 188 20.12 3.02 6.25
CA VAL A 188 18.89 2.68 7.01
C VAL A 188 19.04 1.38 7.79
N THR A 189 18.96 1.38 9.11
CA THR A 189 19.05 0.14 9.91
C THR A 189 17.67 -0.39 10.32
N MET A 190 17.51 -1.70 10.44
CA MET A 190 16.29 -2.29 11.00
C MET A 190 16.28 -2.16 12.54
N GLY A 191 15.08 -2.20 13.12
CA GLY A 191 14.93 -2.36 14.56
C GLY A 191 15.57 -3.67 15.04
N GLN A 192 16.40 -3.62 16.07
CA GLN A 192 17.05 -4.82 16.63
C GLN A 192 16.29 -5.43 17.81
N ASP A 193 15.10 -4.90 18.11
CA ASP A 193 14.28 -5.37 19.22
C ASP A 193 13.75 -6.80 18.97
N PRO A 194 13.40 -7.54 20.03
CA PRO A 194 12.92 -8.91 19.90
C PRO A 194 11.67 -9.07 19.02
N GLN A 195 10.79 -8.08 18.95
CA GLN A 195 9.59 -8.16 18.10
C GLN A 195 9.98 -8.08 16.63
N THR A 196 10.85 -7.13 16.26
CA THR A 196 11.33 -7.00 14.88
C THR A 196 12.04 -8.27 14.43
N LYS A 197 12.92 -8.84 15.25
CA LYS A 197 13.58 -10.13 14.94
C LYS A 197 12.58 -11.27 14.76
N ASN A 198 11.54 -11.33 15.58
CA ASN A 198 10.51 -12.36 15.48
C ASN A 198 9.65 -12.23 14.21
N VAL A 199 9.26 -11.01 13.86
CA VAL A 199 8.56 -10.71 12.60
C VAL A 199 9.43 -11.11 11.41
N LEU A 200 10.70 -10.72 11.39
CA LEU A 200 11.63 -11.08 10.33
C LEU A 200 11.84 -12.59 10.21
N ARG A 201 12.00 -13.30 11.34
CA ARG A 201 12.08 -14.77 11.35
C ARG A 201 10.82 -15.40 10.76
N THR A 202 9.65 -14.88 11.12
CA THR A 202 8.36 -15.36 10.58
C THR A 202 8.31 -15.18 9.07
N ILE A 203 8.68 -14.00 8.56
CA ILE A 203 8.67 -13.72 7.12
C ILE A 203 9.66 -14.61 6.37
N LEU A 204 10.88 -14.80 6.89
CA LEU A 204 11.90 -15.62 6.22
C LEU A 204 11.54 -17.10 6.17
N THR A 205 10.87 -17.61 7.20
CA THR A 205 10.49 -19.04 7.32
C THR A 205 9.11 -19.37 6.76
N ALA A 206 8.31 -18.36 6.42
CA ALA A 206 6.98 -18.58 5.85
C ALA A 206 7.05 -19.29 4.49
N PRO A 207 6.24 -20.34 4.26
CA PRO A 207 6.19 -21.03 2.96
C PRO A 207 5.66 -20.13 1.84
N ASP A 208 4.79 -19.19 2.20
CA ASP A 208 4.17 -18.16 1.35
C ASP A 208 4.89 -16.81 1.42
N SER A 209 6.17 -16.78 1.84
CA SER A 209 6.94 -15.53 1.89
C SER A 209 7.02 -14.84 0.53
N VAL A 210 6.74 -13.53 0.50
CA VAL A 210 6.99 -12.68 -0.68
C VAL A 210 8.48 -12.51 -0.99
N LEU A 211 9.37 -12.82 -0.04
CA LEU A 211 10.80 -12.57 -0.21
C LEU A 211 11.42 -13.56 -1.19
N THR A 212 11.94 -13.04 -2.29
CA THR A 212 12.65 -13.78 -3.34
C THR A 212 14.16 -13.87 -3.09
N ILE A 213 14.63 -13.44 -1.91
CA ILE A 213 16.03 -13.55 -1.50
C ILE A 213 16.45 -15.02 -1.39
N GLY A 214 17.21 -15.49 -2.39
CA GLY A 214 17.64 -16.89 -2.47
C GLY A 214 16.48 -17.89 -2.61
N ASN A 215 16.76 -19.16 -2.34
CA ASN A 215 15.72 -20.19 -2.27
C ASN A 215 15.19 -20.35 -0.83
N ALA A 216 14.15 -21.18 -0.64
CA ALA A 216 13.54 -21.40 0.67
C ALA A 216 14.55 -21.83 1.75
N ASP A 217 15.49 -22.73 1.42
CA ASP A 217 16.55 -23.17 2.35
C ASP A 217 17.47 -22.02 2.75
N SER A 218 17.83 -21.15 1.80
CA SER A 218 18.66 -19.97 2.05
C SER A 218 17.95 -18.99 2.99
N ARG A 219 16.62 -18.81 2.86
CA ARG A 219 15.86 -17.96 3.79
C ARG A 219 15.78 -18.56 5.19
N ILE A 220 15.61 -19.88 5.30
CA ILE A 220 15.64 -20.58 6.59
C ILE A 220 17.01 -20.41 7.24
N GLN A 221 18.10 -20.51 6.47
CA GLN A 221 19.44 -20.24 6.98
C GLN A 221 19.59 -18.79 7.47
N LEU A 222 19.14 -17.80 6.69
CA LEU A 222 19.13 -16.39 7.12
C LEU A 222 18.35 -16.20 8.44
N ALA A 223 17.22 -16.89 8.59
CA ALA A 223 16.40 -16.81 9.80
C ALA A 223 17.11 -17.39 11.04
N GLN A 224 17.98 -18.39 10.86
CA GLN A 224 18.83 -18.95 11.92
C GLN A 224 19.99 -18.02 12.29
N GLU A 225 20.49 -17.24 11.33
CA GLU A 225 21.59 -16.27 11.53
C GLU A 225 21.15 -15.01 12.31
N LEU A 226 19.84 -14.73 12.45
CA LEU A 226 19.29 -13.53 13.12
C LEU A 226 19.75 -13.32 14.57
N ASP A 227 20.01 -14.39 15.31
CA ASP A 227 20.43 -14.33 16.70
C ASP A 227 21.96 -14.21 16.85
N SER A 228 22.72 -14.76 15.90
CA SER A 228 24.18 -14.74 15.92
C SER A 228 24.78 -13.52 15.22
N ASP A 229 24.20 -13.08 14.11
CA ASP A 229 24.74 -12.02 13.25
C ASP A 229 23.60 -11.27 12.52
N PHE A 230 22.85 -10.48 13.29
CA PHE A 230 21.76 -9.68 12.75
C PHE A 230 22.23 -8.69 11.67
N SER A 231 23.43 -8.11 11.82
CA SER A 231 23.98 -7.14 10.88
C SER A 231 24.21 -7.77 9.50
N ALA A 232 24.77 -8.98 9.44
CA ALA A 232 24.96 -9.67 8.16
C ALA A 232 23.63 -10.00 7.47
N VAL A 233 22.60 -10.37 8.23
CA VAL A 233 21.26 -10.62 7.67
C VAL A 233 20.64 -9.32 7.16
N GLU A 234 20.72 -8.24 7.94
CA GLU A 234 20.25 -6.91 7.55
C GLU A 234 20.94 -6.44 6.25
N ASP A 235 22.26 -6.56 6.16
CA ASP A 235 23.02 -6.16 4.97
C ASP A 235 22.59 -6.94 3.73
N ARG A 236 22.36 -8.25 3.85
CA ARG A 236 21.86 -9.07 2.74
C ARG A 236 20.47 -8.62 2.28
N LEU A 237 19.56 -8.34 3.22
CA LEU A 237 18.22 -7.85 2.91
C LEU A 237 18.25 -6.45 2.27
N ARG A 238 19.17 -5.60 2.72
CA ARG A 238 19.38 -4.24 2.18
C ARG A 238 19.87 -4.31 0.73
N GLN A 239 20.89 -5.12 0.46
CA GLN A 239 21.40 -5.32 -0.90
C GLN A 239 20.34 -5.91 -1.82
N HIS A 240 19.55 -6.85 -1.31
CA HIS A 240 18.40 -7.41 -2.04
C HIS A 240 17.35 -6.35 -2.37
N TYR A 241 16.97 -5.51 -1.39
CA TYR A 241 16.05 -4.39 -1.61
C TYR A 241 16.55 -3.42 -2.70
N ILE A 242 17.83 -3.02 -2.63
CA ILE A 242 18.44 -2.12 -3.64
C ILE A 242 18.38 -2.75 -5.04
N SER A 243 18.74 -4.04 -5.16
CA SER A 243 18.64 -4.77 -6.42
C SER A 243 17.21 -4.80 -6.94
N LEU A 244 16.26 -5.16 -6.08
CA LEU A 244 14.85 -5.28 -6.43
C LEU A 244 14.24 -3.94 -6.87
N GLN A 245 14.62 -2.83 -6.23
CA GLN A 245 14.19 -1.49 -6.59
C GLN A 245 14.69 -1.10 -7.99
N ASN A 246 15.97 -1.39 -8.29
CA ASN A 246 16.53 -1.18 -9.62
C ASN A 246 15.82 -2.01 -10.69
N ASP A 247 15.48 -3.25 -10.37
CA ASP A 247 14.77 -4.16 -11.27
C ASP A 247 13.35 -3.64 -11.54
N TYR A 248 12.68 -3.15 -10.50
CA TYR A 248 11.33 -2.59 -10.58
C TYR A 248 11.26 -1.35 -11.47
N VAL A 249 12.24 -0.45 -11.37
CA VAL A 249 12.35 0.72 -12.26
C VAL A 249 12.53 0.28 -13.72
N ARG A 250 13.38 -0.73 -13.98
CA ARG A 250 13.57 -1.26 -15.34
C ARG A 250 12.28 -1.88 -15.88
N LEU A 251 11.55 -2.62 -15.05
CA LEU A 251 10.27 -3.22 -15.41
C LEU A 251 9.22 -2.15 -15.75
N ASN A 252 9.09 -1.11 -14.93
CA ASN A 252 8.17 0.02 -15.19
C ASN A 252 8.49 0.72 -16.52
N ASN A 253 9.76 0.96 -16.81
CA ASN A 253 10.19 1.53 -18.09
C ASN A 253 9.79 0.63 -19.26
N ARG A 254 9.94 -0.69 -19.13
CA ARG A 254 9.52 -1.64 -20.17
C ARG A 254 8.01 -1.64 -20.39
N ILE A 255 7.22 -1.63 -19.32
CA ILE A 255 5.75 -1.54 -19.38
C ILE A 255 5.35 -0.25 -20.11
N TYR A 256 5.90 0.89 -19.70
CA TYR A 256 5.64 2.19 -20.30
C TYR A 256 5.94 2.22 -21.81
N GLU A 257 7.08 1.67 -22.23
CA GLU A 257 7.45 1.61 -23.65
C GLU A 257 6.58 0.64 -24.47
N LEU A 258 6.03 -0.40 -23.85
CA LEU A 258 5.06 -1.29 -24.50
C LEU A 258 3.68 -0.63 -24.61
N GLU A 259 3.23 0.13 -23.60
CA GLU A 259 1.93 0.82 -23.63
C GLU A 259 1.83 1.86 -24.75
N LYS A 260 2.95 2.43 -25.18
CA LYS A 260 3.00 3.35 -26.33
C LYS A 260 2.84 2.66 -27.69
N LYS A 261 2.97 1.33 -27.77
CA LYS A 261 2.97 0.59 -29.04
C LYS A 261 1.56 0.06 -29.33
N PRO A 262 0.89 0.48 -30.43
CA PRO A 262 -0.51 0.13 -30.70
C PRO A 262 -0.78 -1.36 -30.96
N THR A 263 0.26 -2.17 -31.20
CA THR A 263 0.17 -3.62 -31.42
C THR A 263 0.90 -4.43 -30.34
N SER A 264 1.04 -3.89 -29.12
CA SER A 264 1.74 -4.57 -28.03
C SER A 264 1.14 -5.95 -27.78
N ASN A 265 2.00 -6.97 -27.63
CA ASN A 265 1.58 -8.31 -27.25
C ASN A 265 0.91 -8.25 -25.86
N TRP A 266 -0.42 -8.41 -25.82
CA TRP A 266 -1.20 -8.32 -24.57
C TRP A 266 -0.78 -9.37 -23.54
N GLU A 267 -0.34 -10.55 -23.99
CA GLU A 267 0.17 -11.60 -23.11
C GLU A 267 1.47 -11.17 -22.44
N GLU A 268 2.41 -10.60 -23.20
CA GLU A 268 3.65 -10.02 -22.64
C GLU A 268 3.34 -8.91 -21.63
N MET A 269 2.40 -8.01 -21.97
CA MET A 269 1.97 -6.94 -21.07
C MET A 269 1.41 -7.46 -19.75
N ASN A 270 0.56 -8.50 -19.80
CA ASN A 270 0.00 -9.10 -18.60
C ASN A 270 1.04 -9.81 -17.75
N ASN A 271 1.99 -10.50 -18.38
CA ASN A 271 3.09 -11.16 -17.67
C ASN A 271 3.94 -10.12 -16.93
N LEU A 272 4.31 -9.02 -17.59
CA LEU A 272 5.05 -7.91 -16.97
C LEU A 272 4.26 -7.22 -15.85
N LYS A 273 2.94 -7.02 -16.03
CA LYS A 273 2.08 -6.45 -14.98
C LYS A 273 1.91 -7.38 -13.78
N THR A 274 1.99 -8.69 -14.00
CA THR A 274 1.96 -9.70 -12.94
C THR A 274 3.28 -9.69 -12.17
N GLU A 275 4.41 -9.71 -12.88
CA GLU A 275 5.75 -9.57 -12.30
C GLU A 275 5.86 -8.28 -11.47
N GLN A 276 5.37 -7.16 -12.00
CA GLN A 276 5.33 -5.87 -11.30
C GLN A 276 4.58 -5.98 -9.98
N SER A 277 3.45 -6.68 -9.96
CA SER A 277 2.64 -6.85 -8.74
C SER A 277 3.39 -7.62 -7.66
N VAL A 278 4.10 -8.68 -8.04
CA VAL A 278 4.92 -9.49 -7.10
C VAL A 278 6.07 -8.64 -6.54
N MET A 279 6.78 -7.89 -7.39
CA MET A 279 7.87 -7.02 -6.94
C MET A 279 7.40 -5.92 -5.99
N VAL A 280 6.21 -5.36 -6.22
CA VAL A 280 5.62 -4.33 -5.34
C VAL A 280 5.35 -4.88 -3.94
N GLN A 281 4.79 -6.08 -3.85
CA GLN A 281 4.53 -6.72 -2.55
C GLN A 281 5.84 -6.97 -1.78
N GLU A 282 6.86 -7.46 -2.48
CA GLU A 282 8.17 -7.70 -1.89
C GLU A 282 8.87 -6.39 -1.46
N LEU A 283 8.88 -5.37 -2.32
CA LEU A 283 9.41 -4.04 -2.00
C LEU A 283 8.68 -3.41 -0.82
N ALA A 284 7.35 -3.54 -0.76
CA ALA A 284 6.54 -3.06 0.36
C ALA A 284 6.90 -3.78 1.66
N GLN A 285 7.07 -5.11 1.62
CA GLN A 285 7.47 -5.90 2.79
C GLN A 285 8.85 -5.48 3.31
N LEU A 286 9.82 -5.32 2.42
CA LEU A 286 11.18 -4.89 2.77
C LEU A 286 11.19 -3.44 3.27
N ALA A 287 10.47 -2.53 2.61
CA ALA A 287 10.33 -1.14 3.06
C ALA A 287 9.74 -1.06 4.48
N ALA A 288 8.72 -1.86 4.78
CA ALA A 288 8.17 -1.95 6.14
C ALA A 288 9.20 -2.47 7.16
N LEU A 289 9.99 -3.49 6.82
CA LEU A 289 11.04 -4.04 7.70
C LEU A 289 12.13 -3.02 8.03
N PHE A 290 12.51 -2.19 7.07
CA PHE A 290 13.44 -1.08 7.25
C PHE A 290 12.80 0.18 7.84
N GLY A 291 11.51 0.13 8.21
CA GLY A 291 10.79 1.27 8.77
C GLY A 291 10.56 2.42 7.80
N MET A 292 10.67 2.19 6.50
CA MET A 292 10.49 3.15 5.40
C MET A 292 9.01 3.24 5.01
N TRP A 293 8.19 3.67 5.97
CA TRP A 293 6.74 3.58 5.86
C TRP A 293 6.14 4.42 4.73
N ALA A 294 6.74 5.56 4.37
CA ALA A 294 6.25 6.35 3.24
C ALA A 294 6.42 5.60 1.91
N ASP A 295 7.56 4.91 1.72
CA ASP A 295 7.82 4.12 0.51
C ASP A 295 6.86 2.92 0.44
N MET A 296 6.66 2.23 1.55
CA MET A 296 5.74 1.10 1.60
C MET A 296 4.29 1.51 1.30
N VAL A 297 3.82 2.59 1.93
CA VAL A 297 2.46 3.11 1.71
C VAL A 297 2.30 3.53 0.25
N ASP A 298 3.26 4.23 -0.35
CA ASP A 298 3.17 4.65 -1.74
C ASP A 298 3.14 3.46 -2.72
N LEU A 299 3.96 2.44 -2.47
CA LEU A 299 3.98 1.20 -3.26
C LEU A 299 2.62 0.49 -3.25
N LEU A 300 2.05 0.27 -2.05
CA LEU A 300 0.76 -0.41 -1.91
C LEU A 300 -0.40 0.45 -2.42
N ALA A 301 -0.42 1.74 -2.09
CA ALA A 301 -1.46 2.65 -2.54
C ALA A 301 -1.47 2.77 -4.07
N SER A 302 -0.31 2.83 -4.72
CA SER A 302 -0.20 2.91 -6.19
C SER A 302 -0.67 1.62 -6.89
N HIS A 303 -0.68 0.48 -6.20
CA HIS A 303 -1.11 -0.83 -6.73
C HIS A 303 -2.38 -1.39 -6.09
N ARG A 304 -3.09 -0.58 -5.30
CA ARG A 304 -4.27 -1.01 -4.51
C ARG A 304 -5.38 -1.66 -5.32
N THR A 305 -5.54 -1.31 -6.60
CA THR A 305 -6.55 -1.94 -7.48
C THR A 305 -6.15 -3.35 -7.91
N LYS A 306 -4.85 -3.66 -7.95
CA LYS A 306 -4.31 -4.99 -8.26
C LYS A 306 -4.13 -5.85 -7.00
N ASN A 307 -3.83 -5.20 -5.88
CA ASN A 307 -3.51 -5.80 -4.57
C ASN A 307 -4.45 -5.23 -3.48
N PRO A 308 -5.78 -5.44 -3.59
CA PRO A 308 -6.73 -4.83 -2.67
C PRO A 308 -6.62 -5.40 -1.26
N GLU A 309 -6.29 -6.69 -1.11
CA GLU A 309 -6.21 -7.32 0.21
C GLU A 309 -5.03 -6.79 1.04
N GLU A 310 -3.88 -6.56 0.40
CA GLU A 310 -2.68 -6.00 1.01
C GLU A 310 -2.91 -4.54 1.43
N TRP A 311 -3.60 -3.78 0.57
CA TRP A 311 -4.01 -2.41 0.88
C TRP A 311 -5.00 -2.36 2.06
N ARG A 312 -6.02 -3.22 2.06
CA ARG A 312 -6.98 -3.33 3.18
C ARG A 312 -6.29 -3.76 4.47
N ALA A 313 -5.35 -4.71 4.40
CA ALA A 313 -4.57 -5.15 5.56
C ALA A 313 -3.75 -3.99 6.16
N LEU A 314 -3.08 -3.19 5.33
CA LEU A 314 -2.35 -2.00 5.78
C LEU A 314 -3.28 -0.99 6.46
N LEU A 315 -4.36 -0.61 5.77
CA LEU A 315 -5.38 0.29 6.31
C LEU A 315 -5.94 -0.24 7.63
N GLY A 316 -6.00 -1.56 7.77
CA GLY A 316 -6.48 -2.20 8.97
C GLY A 316 -5.63 -2.06 10.22
N GLN A 317 -4.34 -1.80 10.02
CA GLN A 317 -3.42 -1.55 11.11
C GLN A 317 -3.40 -0.07 11.49
N ILE A 318 -3.55 0.81 10.50
CA ILE A 318 -3.45 2.26 10.68
C ILE A 318 -4.78 2.85 11.16
N LEU A 319 -5.90 2.40 10.58
CA LEU A 319 -7.24 2.92 10.88
C LEU A 319 -7.93 2.06 11.95
N PRO A 320 -8.76 2.65 12.82
CA PRO A 320 -9.58 1.90 13.77
C PRO A 320 -10.70 1.14 13.03
N LEU A 321 -10.37 -0.03 12.46
CA LEU A 321 -11.32 -0.86 11.72
C LEU A 321 -12.60 -1.29 12.46
N PRO A 322 -12.65 -1.49 13.79
CA PRO A 322 -13.86 -1.99 14.46
C PRO A 322 -15.12 -1.12 14.26
N ASP A 323 -14.95 0.13 13.80
CA ASP A 323 -16.05 1.04 13.48
C ASP A 323 -16.43 1.11 11.99
N LEU A 324 -15.62 0.55 11.06
CA LEU A 324 -15.90 0.61 9.61
C LEU A 324 -17.10 -0.27 9.23
N GLU A 325 -17.15 -1.50 9.75
CA GLU A 325 -18.27 -2.41 9.48
C GLU A 325 -19.58 -1.89 10.09
N ARG A 326 -19.51 -1.17 11.21
CA ARG A 326 -20.70 -0.61 11.88
C ARG A 326 -21.24 0.65 11.20
N THR A 327 -20.39 1.36 10.46
CA THR A 327 -20.76 2.58 9.73
C THR A 327 -21.28 2.30 8.32
N GLY A 328 -21.30 1.02 7.89
CA GLY A 328 -21.65 0.65 6.52
C GLY A 328 -20.61 1.15 5.50
N PHE A 329 -19.39 1.41 5.98
CA PHE A 329 -18.35 2.05 5.23
C PHE A 329 -17.54 1.00 4.48
N ASP A 330 -17.49 1.13 3.15
CA ASP A 330 -16.79 0.19 2.27
C ASP A 330 -15.30 0.60 2.16
N PRO A 331 -14.34 -0.26 2.55
CA PRO A 331 -12.92 0.00 2.29
C PRO A 331 -12.62 0.29 0.82
N ASP A 332 -13.44 -0.21 -0.11
CA ASP A 332 -13.35 0.07 -1.54
C ASP A 332 -13.86 1.49 -1.88
N GLU A 333 -14.71 2.11 -1.05
CA GLU A 333 -15.06 3.54 -1.15
C GLU A 333 -13.92 4.46 -0.69
N MET A 334 -13.05 4.02 0.24
CA MET A 334 -11.82 4.76 0.56
C MET A 334 -10.90 4.93 -0.64
N VAL A 335 -10.99 4.03 -1.61
CA VAL A 335 -10.09 3.97 -2.78
C VAL A 335 -10.29 5.16 -3.72
N ARG A 336 -11.34 5.99 -3.50
CA ARG A 336 -11.53 7.25 -4.22
C ARG A 336 -10.38 8.21 -3.95
N LEU A 337 -9.47 8.29 -4.92
CA LEU A 337 -8.36 9.24 -4.90
C LEU A 337 -8.91 10.66 -5.12
N LEU A 338 -8.63 11.57 -4.19
CA LEU A 338 -9.01 12.98 -4.28
C LEU A 338 -8.13 13.79 -5.27
N THR A 339 -7.35 13.10 -6.12
CA THR A 339 -6.42 13.58 -7.18
C THR A 339 -5.02 14.05 -6.72
N THR A 340 -4.06 13.99 -7.66
CA THR A 340 -2.74 14.63 -7.61
C THR A 340 -2.85 16.10 -8.00
N ALA A 341 -2.05 16.96 -7.36
CA ALA A 341 -2.21 18.42 -7.38
C ALA A 341 -2.16 19.09 -8.76
N ASP A 342 -1.57 18.46 -9.77
CA ASP A 342 -1.52 18.99 -11.14
C ASP A 342 -2.91 19.11 -11.80
N ASN A 343 -3.90 18.33 -11.36
CA ASN A 343 -5.24 18.35 -11.93
C ASN A 343 -6.20 19.38 -11.28
N LEU A 344 -5.72 20.14 -10.27
CA LEU A 344 -6.58 21.01 -9.47
C LEU A 344 -6.46 22.51 -9.79
N ARG A 345 -5.56 22.92 -10.70
CA ARG A 345 -5.37 24.34 -11.06
C ARG A 345 -6.51 24.94 -11.90
N ASP A 346 -7.39 24.14 -12.50
CA ASP A 346 -8.31 24.61 -13.56
C ASP A 346 -9.81 24.66 -13.22
N ARG A 347 -10.23 24.56 -11.94
CA ARG A 347 -11.66 24.71 -11.61
C ARG A 347 -12.03 26.17 -11.29
N PRO A 348 -13.01 26.78 -12.00
CA PRO A 348 -13.48 28.12 -11.68
C PRO A 348 -14.16 28.13 -10.30
N LYS A 349 -13.68 29.00 -9.39
CA LYS A 349 -14.27 29.21 -8.07
C LYS A 349 -15.73 29.66 -8.22
N LYS A 350 -16.69 28.81 -7.85
CA LYS A 350 -18.07 29.25 -7.60
C LYS A 350 -18.12 29.87 -6.21
N VAL A 351 -18.12 31.19 -6.17
CA VAL A 351 -18.32 31.96 -4.93
C VAL A 351 -19.79 31.92 -4.56
N ASN A 352 -20.18 31.00 -3.68
CA ASN A 352 -21.49 31.04 -3.03
C ASN A 352 -21.33 31.72 -1.67
N GLY A 353 -21.60 33.02 -1.62
CA GLY A 353 -21.61 33.79 -0.38
C GLY A 353 -22.88 33.50 0.43
N ALA A 354 -22.75 32.70 1.48
CA ALA A 354 -23.69 32.67 2.61
C ALA A 354 -22.87 32.60 3.90
N GLY A 355 -22.28 33.73 4.27
CA GLY A 355 -21.56 33.87 5.53
C GLY A 355 -22.54 33.80 6.70
N THR A 356 -22.62 32.64 7.34
CA THR A 356 -23.18 32.54 8.69
C THR A 356 -22.04 32.89 9.63
N LYS A 357 -22.01 34.14 10.11
CA LYS A 357 -21.03 34.58 11.12
C LYS A 357 -21.26 33.82 12.42
N CYS A 358 -20.19 33.32 13.03
CA CYS A 358 -20.15 32.96 14.45
C CYS A 358 -20.09 34.19 15.34
#